data_AF-A0AAV4PQ88-F1
#
_entry.id   AF-A0AAV4PQ88-F1
#
_cell.length_a   1.000
_cell.length_b   1.000
_cell.length_c   1.000
_cell.angle_alpha   90.00
_cell.angle_beta   90.00
_cell.angle_gamma   90.00
#
_symmetry.space_group_name_H-M   'P 1'
#
loop_
_entity.id
_entity.type
_entity.pdbx_description
1 polymer ?
#
loop_
_entity_poly.entity_id
_entity_poly.type
_entity_poly.pdbx_seq_one_letter_code
_entity_poly.pdbx_strand_id
1 'polypeptide(L)' 'MRHRNRITKYKAKINTFRVSELQEFLAFVHLSNEGNKNVLRDRAWKSLKKELYLNENIDPELNKKIQELFE' A
#
# COMPACT_ATOMS: atom_id res chain seq x y z
N MET A 1 -1.78 -15.89 -15.35
CA MET A 1 -1.03 -14.63 -15.58
C MET A 1 -1.63 -13.35 -14.99
N ARG A 2 -2.81 -13.35 -14.31
CA ARG A 2 -3.44 -12.12 -13.78
C ARG A 2 -2.82 -11.57 -12.47
N HIS A 3 -2.25 -12.43 -11.63
CA HIS A 3 -1.78 -12.06 -10.28
C HIS A 3 -0.53 -11.17 -10.26
N ARG A 4 0.42 -11.39 -11.18
CA ARG A 4 1.69 -10.63 -11.24
C ARG A 4 1.47 -9.17 -11.67
N ASN A 5 0.53 -8.91 -12.58
CA ASN A 5 0.23 -7.54 -13.03
C ASN A 5 -0.41 -6.70 -11.92
N ARG A 6 -1.22 -7.30 -11.05
CA ARG A 6 -1.83 -6.61 -9.89
C ARG A 6 -0.76 -6.09 -8.94
N ILE A 7 0.16 -6.97 -8.53
CA ILE A 7 1.28 -6.64 -7.62
C ILE A 7 2.14 -5.52 -8.21
N THR A 8 2.52 -5.62 -9.48
CA THR A 8 3.33 -4.58 -10.14
C THR A 8 2.60 -3.24 -10.19
N LYS A 9 1.28 -3.22 -10.47
CA LYS A 9 0.46 -2.01 -10.49
C LYS A 9 0.46 -1.32 -9.11
N TYR A 10 0.13 -2.03 -8.04
CA TYR A 10 0.11 -1.43 -6.70
C TYR A 10 1.51 -1.01 -6.23
N LYS A 11 2.58 -1.76 -6.59
CA LYS A 11 3.96 -1.37 -6.29
C LYS A 11 4.33 -0.03 -6.93
N ALA A 12 4.02 0.12 -8.22
CA ALA A 12 4.29 1.36 -8.95
C ALA A 12 3.59 2.55 -8.30
N LYS A 13 2.35 2.34 -7.82
CA LYS A 13 1.60 3.41 -7.17
C LYS A 13 2.07 3.74 -5.75
N ILE A 14 2.45 2.77 -4.92
CA ILE A 14 3.08 3.08 -3.62
C ILE A 14 4.38 3.86 -3.82
N ASN A 15 5.11 3.64 -4.92
CA ASN A 15 6.29 4.41 -5.23
C ASN A 15 6.00 5.89 -5.58
N THR A 16 4.80 6.22 -6.07
CA THR A 16 4.42 7.60 -6.37
C THR A 16 3.95 8.37 -5.15
N PHE A 17 3.62 7.68 -4.04
CA PHE A 17 3.11 8.33 -2.84
C PHE A 17 4.10 9.34 -2.22
N ARG A 18 3.52 10.41 -1.69
CA ARG A 18 4.15 11.41 -0.82
C ARG A 18 4.37 10.83 0.57
N VAL A 19 5.18 11.51 1.37
CA VAL A 19 5.43 11.10 2.77
C VAL A 19 4.13 11.08 3.56
N SER A 20 3.31 12.12 3.47
CA SER A 20 2.00 12.20 4.14
C SER A 20 1.08 11.04 3.78
N GLU A 21 0.93 10.73 2.50
CA GLU A 21 0.10 9.62 2.00
C GLU A 21 0.59 8.25 2.52
N LEU A 22 1.91 8.05 2.57
CA LEU A 22 2.49 6.85 3.17
C LEU A 22 2.22 6.78 4.67
N GLN A 23 2.27 7.90 5.38
CA GLN A 23 1.99 7.96 6.81
C GLN A 23 0.53 7.70 7.11
N GLU A 24 -0.39 8.26 6.31
CA GLU A 24 -1.83 8.00 6.39
C GLU A 24 -2.15 6.54 6.12
N PHE A 25 -1.56 5.96 5.07
CA PHE A 25 -1.73 4.53 4.77
C PHE A 25 -1.25 3.66 5.93
N LEU A 26 -0.06 3.94 6.47
CA LEU A 26 0.51 3.18 7.58
C LEU A 26 -0.32 3.33 8.86
N ALA A 27 -0.83 4.53 9.14
CA ALA A 27 -1.75 4.76 10.25
C ALA A 27 -3.05 3.96 10.10
N PHE A 28 -3.62 3.91 8.90
CA PHE A 28 -4.83 3.12 8.59
C PHE A 28 -4.62 1.63 8.84
N VAL A 29 -3.47 1.07 8.42
CA VAL A 29 -3.14 -0.35 8.69
C VAL A 29 -2.51 -0.59 10.07
N HIS A 30 -2.60 0.40 10.98
CA HIS A 30 -2.06 0.34 12.35
C HIS A 30 -0.57 -0.03 12.43
N LEU A 31 0.23 0.44 11.48
CA LEU A 31 1.68 0.31 11.46
C LEU A 31 2.36 1.62 11.81
N SER A 32 3.61 1.54 12.28
CA SER A 32 4.43 2.73 12.52
C SER A 32 4.49 3.59 11.24
N ASN A 33 4.18 4.87 11.38
CA ASN A 33 4.19 5.88 10.32
C ASN A 33 5.32 6.90 10.49
N GLU A 34 6.32 6.56 11.31
CA GLU A 34 7.51 7.39 11.51
C GLU A 34 8.69 6.86 10.68
N GLY A 35 9.54 7.79 10.25
CA GLY A 35 10.75 7.53 9.50
C GLY A 35 10.86 8.33 8.20
N ASN A 36 11.92 8.06 7.44
CA ASN A 36 12.13 8.68 6.13
C ASN A 36 11.19 8.06 5.07
N LYS A 37 11.03 8.75 3.93
CA LYS A 37 10.16 8.32 2.82
C LYS A 37 10.42 6.87 2.39
N ASN A 38 11.68 6.46 2.31
CA ASN A 38 12.05 5.11 1.86
C ASN A 38 11.59 4.04 2.85
N VAL A 39 11.75 4.27 4.16
CA VAL A 39 11.29 3.37 5.22
C VAL A 39 9.77 3.23 5.19
N LEU A 40 9.06 4.36 5.11
CA LEU A 40 7.59 4.37 5.05
C LEU A 40 7.08 3.63 3.81
N ARG A 41 7.70 3.90 2.65
CA ARG A 41 7.38 3.23 1.37
C ARG A 41 7.59 1.72 1.44
N ASP A 42 8.72 1.28 1.99
CA ASP A 42 9.02 -0.15 2.13
C ASP A 42 8.04 -0.84 3.08
N ARG A 43 7.69 -0.19 4.18
CA ARG A 43 6.73 -0.69 5.17
C ARG A 43 5.33 -0.78 4.57
N ALA A 44 4.89 0.26 3.86
CA ALA A 44 3.60 0.30 3.18
C ALA A 44 3.52 -0.78 2.10
N TRP A 45 4.57 -0.94 1.29
CA TRP A 45 4.65 -1.99 0.27
C TRP A 45 4.65 -3.39 0.85
N LYS A 46 5.39 -3.66 1.93
CA LYS A 46 5.39 -4.99 2.57
C LYS A 46 4.00 -5.35 3.11
N SER A 47 3.32 -4.40 3.74
CA SER A 47 1.96 -4.59 4.25
C SER A 47 1.00 -4.93 3.10
N LEU A 48 0.95 -4.07 2.08
CA LEU A 48 0.08 -4.27 0.92
C LEU A 48 0.42 -5.55 0.15
N LYS A 49 1.70 -5.88 0.00
CA LYS A 49 2.15 -7.12 -0.65
C LYS A 49 1.62 -8.32 0.12
N LYS A 50 1.68 -8.34 1.46
CA LYS A 50 1.16 -9.46 2.26
C LYS A 50 -0.32 -9.70 1.99
N GLU A 51 -1.12 -8.64 2.00
CA GLU A 51 -2.56 -8.69 1.69
C GLU A 51 -2.84 -9.17 0.26
N LEU A 52 -2.07 -8.67 -0.71
CA LEU A 52 -2.19 -9.05 -2.12
C LEU A 52 -1.89 -10.52 -2.39
N TYR A 53 -1.09 -11.18 -1.53
CA TYR A 53 -0.70 -12.59 -1.64
C TYR A 53 -1.60 -13.52 -0.84
N LEU A 54 -2.07 -13.10 0.34
CA LEU A 54 -2.91 -13.92 1.22
C LEU A 54 -4.37 -13.95 0.77
N ASN A 55 -4.87 -12.83 0.23
CA ASN A 55 -6.27 -12.72 -0.13
C ASN A 55 -6.44 -12.70 -1.66
N GLU A 56 -7.27 -13.62 -2.17
CA GLU A 56 -7.67 -13.63 -3.58
C GLU A 56 -8.35 -12.29 -3.94
N ASN A 57 -9.09 -11.72 -2.98
CA ASN A 57 -9.69 -10.39 -3.01
C ASN A 57 -9.11 -9.51 -1.90
N ILE A 58 -8.51 -8.36 -2.27
CA ILE A 58 -8.07 -7.35 -1.28
C ILE A 58 -9.27 -6.94 -0.44
N ASP A 59 -9.06 -6.73 0.85
CA ASP A 59 -10.06 -6.15 1.73
C ASP A 59 -10.67 -4.88 1.08
N PRO A 60 -12.00 -4.81 0.93
CA PRO A 60 -12.65 -3.73 0.20
C PRO A 60 -12.41 -2.35 0.83
N GLU A 61 -12.24 -2.28 2.16
CA GLU A 61 -11.93 -1.05 2.87
C GLU A 61 -10.48 -0.61 2.60
N LEU A 62 -9.53 -1.57 2.62
CA LEU A 62 -8.15 -1.32 2.22
C LEU A 62 -8.06 -0.86 0.76
N ASN A 63 -8.79 -1.51 -0.15
CA ASN A 63 -8.80 -1.12 -1.55
C ASN A 63 -9.44 0.27 -1.74
N LYS A 64 -10.50 0.60 -1.01
CA LYS A 64 -11.11 1.93 -1.02
C LYS A 64 -10.13 2.99 -0.52
N LYS A 65 -9.47 2.77 0.61
CA LYS A 65 -8.49 3.72 1.15
C LYS A 65 -7.32 3.95 0.20
N ILE A 66 -6.86 2.88 -0.43
CA ILE A 66 -5.82 2.94 -1.45
C ILE A 66 -6.30 3.71 -2.69
N GLN A 67 -7.56 3.55 -3.11
CA GLN A 67 -8.17 4.33 -4.20
C GLN A 67 -8.32 5.82 -3.84
N GLU A 68 -8.75 6.14 -2.63
CA GLU A 68 -8.84 7.52 -2.14
C GLU A 68 -7.47 8.19 -2.08
N LEU A 69 -6.40 7.45 -1.80
CA LEU A 69 -5.02 7.97 -1.86
C LEU A 69 -4.47 8.06 -3.29
N PHE A 70 -5.18 7.53 -4.31
CA PHE A 70 -4.75 7.57 -5.70
C PHE A 70 -5.37 8.70 -6.53
N GLU A 71 -6.49 9.29 -6.10
CA GLU A 71 -7.16 10.44 -6.73
C GLU A 71 -6.80 11.75 -6.04
#